data_AF-A0A8I0G151-F1
#
_entry.id   AF-A0A8I0G151-F1
#
_cell.length_a   1.000
_cell.length_b   1.000
_cell.length_c   1.000
_cell.angle_alpha   90.00
_cell.angle_beta   90.00
_cell.angle_gamma   90.00
#
_symmetry.space_group_name_H-M   'P 1'
#
loop_
_entity.id
_entity.type
_entity.pdbx_description
1 polymer ?
#
loop_
_entity_poly.entity_id
_entity_poly.type
_entity_poly.pdbx_seq_one_letter_code
_entity_poly.pdbx_strand_id
1 'polypeptide(L)'
;MPHVLDLGSRSFWRLTGRRVDLDGAERWLDAPVSSSARVGTDWIGTEAARHGGVLGEADPDAGLLPSMSVLDGPGFAADRLNPLVRDFYEHTARWRMDVWSGWSPVFWPAGELISRLWGRRVEQLALPMRPLDVAHGMDSHVTPVRNRDGLHVASAWTRTLRASGRTVFSGAYSARTLPGAAGPSVHVAFPLESGNLQVFLRPSITPDGGLLLQSPRGRFGDDGAYVVVREAGEHAARVPLHETFHVFVDPDGVLRTDHELRMWGVSALRLHYRLERES
;
A
#
# COMPACT_ATOMS: atom_id res chain seq x y z
N MET A 1 0.46 14.63 21.81
CA MET A 1 1.82 15.20 21.83
C MET A 1 2.58 14.58 20.66
N PRO A 2 2.83 15.35 19.58
CA PRO A 2 3.60 14.86 18.45
C PRO A 2 5.01 14.48 18.90
N HIS A 3 5.54 13.39 18.36
CA HIS A 3 6.86 12.89 18.76
C HIS A 3 7.95 13.69 18.05
N VAL A 4 9.05 14.00 18.74
CA VAL A 4 10.13 14.88 18.23
C VAL A 4 10.72 14.37 16.91
N LEU A 5 10.84 13.05 16.73
CA LEU A 5 11.31 12.44 15.47
C LEU A 5 10.34 12.63 14.30
N ASP A 6 9.03 12.68 14.58
CA ASP A 6 8.00 12.88 13.57
C ASP A 6 8.06 14.33 13.04
N LEU A 7 8.16 15.30 13.95
CA LEU A 7 8.39 16.71 13.62
C LEU A 7 9.67 16.92 12.78
N GLY A 8 10.76 16.22 13.12
CA GLY A 8 12.01 16.25 12.35
C GLY A 8 11.83 15.72 10.93
N SER A 9 11.18 14.57 10.78
CA SER A 9 10.92 13.96 9.46
C SER A 9 9.99 14.82 8.59
N ARG A 10 8.95 15.42 9.19
CA ARG A 10 8.05 16.34 8.49
C ARG A 10 8.76 17.61 8.05
N SER A 11 9.57 18.18 8.93
CA SER A 11 10.38 19.36 8.60
C SER A 11 11.34 19.06 7.44
N PHE A 12 11.97 17.88 7.44
CA PHE A 12 12.82 17.44 6.33
C PHE A 12 12.04 17.38 5.01
N TRP A 13 10.87 16.73 4.98
CA TRP A 13 10.07 16.62 3.75
C TRP A 13 9.45 17.93 3.30
N ARG A 14 9.14 18.85 4.22
CA ARG A 14 8.73 20.22 3.87
C ARG A 14 9.87 21.02 3.24
N LEU A 15 11.09 20.83 3.69
CA LEU A 15 12.28 21.53 3.18
C LEU A 15 12.78 20.95 1.86
N THR A 16 12.72 19.62 1.71
CA THR A 16 13.26 18.90 0.53
C THR A 16 12.21 18.63 -0.53
N GLY A 17 10.93 18.62 -0.16
CA GLY A 17 9.81 18.46 -1.08
C GLY A 17 9.43 19.75 -1.78
N ARG A 18 8.45 19.64 -2.68
CA ARG A 18 7.84 20.78 -3.38
C ARG A 18 6.46 21.06 -2.81
N ARG A 19 6.01 22.32 -2.88
CA ARG A 19 4.60 22.64 -2.64
C ARG A 19 3.72 21.99 -3.70
N VAL A 20 2.55 21.53 -3.27
CA VAL A 20 1.55 20.88 -4.13
C VAL A 20 0.18 21.48 -3.84
N ASP A 21 -0.70 21.40 -4.83
CA ASP A 21 -2.12 21.72 -4.70
C ASP A 21 -2.93 20.43 -4.75
N LEU A 22 -3.28 19.89 -3.57
CA LEU A 22 -4.01 18.62 -3.46
C LEU A 22 -5.49 18.76 -3.86
N ASP A 23 -6.01 19.98 -4.00
CA ASP A 23 -7.36 20.23 -4.50
C ASP A 23 -7.38 20.48 -6.02
N GLY A 24 -6.24 20.83 -6.61
CA GLY A 24 -6.07 21.14 -8.02
C GLY A 24 -5.22 20.12 -8.79
N ALA A 25 -4.09 20.61 -9.32
CA ALA A 25 -3.26 19.86 -10.28
C ALA A 25 -2.65 18.58 -9.68
N GLU A 26 -2.36 18.57 -8.38
CA GLU A 26 -1.78 17.45 -7.66
C GLU A 26 -2.79 16.62 -6.86
N ARG A 27 -4.10 16.73 -7.14
CA ARG A 27 -5.15 15.90 -6.51
C ARG A 27 -4.91 14.39 -6.56
N TRP A 28 -4.10 13.92 -7.49
CA TRP A 28 -3.70 12.51 -7.57
C TRP A 28 -2.90 12.06 -6.33
N LEU A 29 -2.27 12.99 -5.59
CA LEU A 29 -1.61 12.79 -4.29
C LEU A 29 -2.54 12.93 -3.08
N ASP A 30 -3.79 13.35 -3.27
CA ASP A 30 -4.74 13.52 -2.17
C ASP A 30 -5.21 12.16 -1.64
N ALA A 31 -4.57 11.69 -0.57
CA ALA A 31 -4.80 10.38 0.05
C ALA A 31 -5.05 10.50 1.56
N PRO A 32 -5.60 9.45 2.21
CA PRO A 32 -6.00 9.51 3.61
C PRO A 32 -4.82 9.82 4.54
N VAL A 33 -5.11 10.48 5.66
CA VAL A 33 -4.15 10.82 6.71
C VAL A 33 -4.67 10.28 8.05
N SER A 34 -3.76 10.04 8.99
CA SER A 34 -4.13 9.70 10.37
C SER A 34 -4.27 10.97 11.21
N SER A 35 -5.26 11.00 12.11
CA SER A 35 -5.39 12.05 13.13
C SER A 35 -4.44 11.85 14.32
N SER A 36 -3.79 10.69 14.40
CA SER A 36 -2.91 10.31 15.51
C SER A 36 -1.59 9.71 15.05
N ALA A 37 -0.54 9.96 15.83
CA ALA A 37 0.79 9.36 15.66
C ALA A 37 0.82 7.81 15.77
N ARG A 38 -0.20 7.19 16.38
CA ARG A 38 -0.42 5.74 16.31
C ARG A 38 -1.61 5.53 15.38
N VAL A 39 -1.37 4.90 14.25
CA VAL A 39 -2.39 4.74 13.22
C VAL A 39 -3.22 3.51 13.53
N GLY A 40 -4.48 3.73 13.94
CA GLY A 40 -5.50 2.71 14.09
C GLY A 40 -6.39 2.63 12.86
N THR A 41 -7.65 2.25 13.06
CA THR A 41 -8.68 2.17 12.00
C THR A 41 -9.53 3.45 11.88
N ASP A 42 -9.31 4.45 12.75
CA ASP A 42 -10.12 5.67 12.81
C ASP A 42 -10.08 6.51 11.51
N TRP A 43 -8.97 6.42 10.76
CA TRP A 43 -8.84 7.12 9.48
C TRP A 43 -9.83 6.59 8.43
N ILE A 44 -10.31 5.34 8.53
CA ILE A 44 -11.20 4.73 7.54
C ILE A 44 -12.54 5.47 7.54
N GLY A 45 -13.11 5.73 8.73
CA GLY A 45 -14.34 6.50 8.87
C GLY A 45 -14.19 7.95 8.42
N THR A 46 -13.03 8.55 8.73
CA THR A 46 -12.69 9.91 8.26
C THR A 46 -12.60 9.96 6.74
N GLU A 47 -11.99 8.97 6.11
CA GLU A 47 -11.89 8.87 4.65
C GLU A 47 -13.25 8.66 4.00
N ALA A 48 -14.10 7.78 4.54
CA ALA A 48 -15.46 7.61 4.05
C ALA A 48 -16.25 8.94 4.10
N ALA A 49 -16.20 9.63 5.24
CA ALA A 49 -16.85 10.93 5.42
C ALA A 49 -16.29 12.00 4.47
N ARG A 50 -14.99 11.97 4.15
CA ARG A 50 -14.36 12.87 3.18
C ARG A 50 -14.95 12.72 1.77
N HIS A 51 -15.37 11.52 1.40
CA HIS A 51 -16.11 11.24 0.16
C HIS A 51 -17.64 11.39 0.30
N GLY A 52 -18.11 11.91 1.43
CA GLY A 52 -19.53 12.05 1.77
C GLY A 52 -20.25 10.72 1.99
N GLY A 53 -19.52 9.62 2.14
CA GLY A 53 -20.05 8.31 2.44
C GLY A 53 -20.01 7.98 3.93
N VAL A 54 -20.39 6.75 4.24
CA VAL A 54 -20.32 6.16 5.59
C VAL A 54 -19.66 4.79 5.50
N LEU A 55 -19.14 4.31 6.63
CA LEU A 55 -18.67 2.94 6.69
C LEU A 55 -19.86 2.00 6.56
N GLY A 56 -19.79 1.11 5.56
CA GLY A 56 -20.73 0.02 5.41
C GLY A 56 -20.46 -1.09 6.43
N GLU A 57 -21.32 -2.11 6.42
CA GLU A 57 -21.06 -3.34 7.15
C GLU A 57 -19.81 -4.04 6.61
N ALA A 58 -19.23 -4.91 7.45
CA ALA A 58 -18.13 -5.78 7.04
C ALA A 58 -18.59 -6.64 5.86
N ASP A 59 -17.80 -6.62 4.79
CA ASP A 59 -18.06 -7.36 3.57
C ASP A 59 -17.06 -8.53 3.50
N PRO A 60 -17.50 -9.78 3.74
CA PRO A 60 -16.61 -10.94 3.74
C PRO A 60 -16.02 -11.23 2.35
N ASP A 61 -16.56 -10.59 1.31
CA ASP A 61 -16.14 -10.75 -0.07
C ASP A 61 -15.35 -9.53 -0.57
N ALA A 62 -14.99 -8.59 0.30
CA ALA A 62 -14.29 -7.37 -0.08
C ALA A 62 -12.91 -7.64 -0.70
N GLY A 63 -12.63 -6.98 -1.83
CA GLY A 63 -11.32 -6.93 -2.47
C GLY A 63 -10.57 -5.62 -2.21
N LEU A 64 -9.25 -5.65 -2.42
CA LEU A 64 -8.42 -4.44 -2.48
C LEU A 64 -8.86 -3.48 -3.60
N LEU A 65 -9.45 -4.03 -4.66
CA LEU A 65 -10.07 -3.28 -5.74
C LEU A 65 -11.50 -3.81 -5.97
N PRO A 66 -12.46 -2.96 -6.39
CA PRO A 66 -13.81 -3.42 -6.72
C PRO A 66 -13.86 -4.39 -7.91
N SER A 67 -12.94 -4.21 -8.86
CA SER A 67 -12.73 -5.05 -10.04
C SER A 67 -11.35 -4.74 -10.58
N MET A 68 -10.62 -5.72 -11.10
CA MET A 68 -9.35 -5.46 -11.79
C MET A 68 -9.54 -4.65 -13.08
N SER A 69 -10.76 -4.62 -13.64
CA SER A 69 -11.07 -3.83 -14.85
C SER A 69 -10.94 -2.31 -14.63
N VAL A 70 -10.89 -1.84 -13.39
CA VAL A 70 -10.58 -0.41 -13.11
C VAL A 70 -9.15 -0.02 -13.52
N LEU A 71 -8.29 -1.02 -13.78
CA LEU A 71 -6.93 -0.85 -14.27
C LEU A 71 -6.82 -1.02 -15.80
N ASP A 72 -7.92 -1.34 -16.49
CA ASP A 72 -7.91 -1.57 -17.93
C ASP A 72 -7.41 -0.32 -18.67
N GLY A 73 -6.51 -0.55 -19.63
CA GLY A 73 -5.88 0.52 -20.39
C GLY A 73 -4.83 0.01 -21.36
N PRO A 74 -4.08 0.92 -22.01
CA PRO A 74 -3.01 0.53 -22.92
C PRO A 74 -1.99 -0.38 -22.22
N GLY A 75 -1.88 -1.62 -22.68
CA GLY A 75 -0.94 -2.61 -22.15
C GLY A 75 -1.43 -3.44 -20.96
N PHE A 76 -2.65 -3.20 -20.46
CA PHE A 76 -3.26 -3.99 -19.38
C PHE A 76 -4.74 -4.28 -19.67
N ALA A 77 -5.13 -5.54 -19.62
CA ALA A 77 -6.52 -5.97 -19.74
C ALA A 77 -6.80 -7.07 -18.71
N ALA A 78 -7.70 -6.80 -17.77
CA ALA A 78 -7.97 -7.67 -16.63
C ALA A 78 -8.45 -9.07 -17.03
N ASP A 79 -9.06 -9.23 -18.20
CA ASP A 79 -9.50 -10.52 -18.75
C ASP A 79 -8.35 -11.45 -19.16
N ARG A 80 -7.14 -10.90 -19.35
CA ARG A 80 -5.92 -11.66 -19.62
C ARG A 80 -5.20 -12.14 -18.35
N LEU A 81 -5.63 -11.71 -17.17
CA LEU A 81 -5.07 -12.21 -15.93
C LEU A 81 -5.50 -13.65 -15.68
N ASN A 82 -4.64 -14.41 -15.01
CA ASN A 82 -5.02 -15.66 -14.40
C ASN A 82 -6.20 -15.41 -13.44
N PRO A 83 -7.28 -16.22 -13.51
CA PRO A 83 -8.45 -16.03 -12.65
C PRO A 83 -8.15 -15.98 -11.15
N LEU A 84 -7.15 -16.73 -10.66
CA LEU A 84 -6.78 -16.68 -9.23
C LEU A 84 -6.12 -15.36 -8.84
N VAL A 85 -5.31 -14.79 -9.73
CA VAL A 85 -4.70 -13.47 -9.50
C VAL A 85 -5.80 -12.42 -9.44
N ARG A 86 -6.76 -12.48 -10.36
CA ARG A 86 -7.92 -11.58 -10.37
C ARG A 86 -8.76 -11.73 -9.11
N ASP A 87 -9.12 -12.97 -8.75
CA ASP A 87 -9.93 -13.27 -7.57
C ASP A 87 -9.29 -12.77 -6.27
N PHE A 88 -7.96 -12.89 -6.14
CA PHE A 88 -7.25 -12.37 -4.98
C PHE A 88 -7.41 -10.87 -4.79
N TYR A 89 -7.33 -10.06 -5.86
CA TYR A 89 -7.48 -8.59 -5.74
C TYR A 89 -8.95 -8.15 -5.60
N GLU A 90 -9.89 -8.89 -6.17
CA GLU A 90 -11.32 -8.58 -6.16
C GLU A 90 -12.05 -9.10 -4.92
N HIS A 91 -11.51 -10.14 -4.26
CA HIS A 91 -12.11 -10.79 -3.08
C HIS A 91 -11.08 -11.10 -1.98
N THR A 92 -10.11 -10.20 -1.78
CA THR A 92 -8.97 -10.37 -0.87
C THR A 92 -9.35 -10.81 0.55
N ALA A 93 -10.53 -10.43 1.05
CA ALA A 93 -11.03 -10.87 2.36
C ALA A 93 -11.20 -12.39 2.47
N ARG A 94 -11.37 -13.10 1.35
CA ARG A 94 -11.44 -14.57 1.27
C ARG A 94 -10.07 -15.25 1.18
N TRP A 95 -8.98 -14.48 1.26
CA TRP A 95 -7.63 -14.99 1.08
C TRP A 95 -6.79 -14.80 2.32
N ARG A 96 -6.16 -15.89 2.73
CA ARG A 96 -5.12 -15.91 3.73
C ARG A 96 -3.76 -15.71 3.07
N MET A 97 -2.90 -14.95 3.73
CA MET A 97 -1.56 -14.65 3.26
C MET A 97 -0.51 -15.03 4.30
N ASP A 98 0.40 -15.91 3.91
CA ASP A 98 1.64 -16.17 4.65
C ASP A 98 2.79 -15.38 3.99
N VAL A 99 3.72 -14.86 4.79
CA VAL A 99 4.83 -14.03 4.32
C VAL A 99 6.17 -14.49 4.88
N TRP A 100 7.18 -14.55 4.01
CA TRP A 100 8.57 -14.79 4.36
C TRP A 100 9.42 -13.60 3.94
N SER A 101 10.36 -13.19 4.77
CA SER A 101 11.22 -12.03 4.54
C SER A 101 12.69 -12.41 4.41
N GLY A 102 13.35 -11.94 3.35
CA GLY A 102 14.79 -12.01 3.13
C GLY A 102 15.40 -10.61 3.06
N TRP A 103 16.08 -10.18 4.12
CA TRP A 103 16.76 -8.88 4.17
C TRP A 103 18.15 -8.96 3.54
N SER A 104 18.55 -7.90 2.84
CA SER A 104 19.94 -7.76 2.40
C SER A 104 20.87 -7.54 3.61
N PRO A 105 21.98 -8.29 3.76
CA PRO A 105 22.89 -8.16 4.90
C PRO A 105 23.45 -6.74 5.08
N VAL A 106 23.59 -5.98 3.99
CA VAL A 106 24.10 -4.60 4.01
C VAL A 106 23.07 -3.62 4.57
N PHE A 107 21.79 -3.86 4.31
CA PHE A 107 20.69 -3.00 4.78
C PHE A 107 20.08 -3.48 6.09
N TRP A 108 20.37 -4.71 6.53
CA TRP A 108 19.87 -5.24 7.79
C TRP A 108 20.17 -4.34 9.00
N PRO A 109 21.40 -3.79 9.18
CA PRO A 109 21.67 -2.87 10.29
C PRO A 109 20.88 -1.55 10.19
N ALA A 110 20.67 -1.04 8.98
CA ALA A 110 19.89 0.17 8.75
C ALA A 110 18.39 -0.08 8.98
N GLY A 111 17.86 -1.22 8.54
CA GLY A 111 16.49 -1.68 8.81
C GLY A 111 16.25 -1.90 10.31
N GLU A 112 17.20 -2.52 11.01
CA GLU A 112 17.15 -2.70 12.46
C GLU A 112 17.21 -1.35 13.19
N LEU A 113 18.04 -0.40 12.72
CA LEU A 113 18.11 0.94 13.29
C LEU A 113 16.82 1.73 13.04
N ILE A 114 16.23 1.68 11.84
CA ILE A 114 14.93 2.31 11.54
C ILE A 114 13.83 1.67 12.40
N SER A 115 13.80 0.34 12.48
CA SER A 115 12.88 -0.42 13.34
C SER A 115 13.02 -0.02 14.82
N ARG A 116 14.24 0.23 15.31
CA ARG A 116 14.48 0.67 16.70
C ARG A 116 14.15 2.14 16.93
N LEU A 117 14.51 3.03 16.00
CA LEU A 117 14.33 4.48 16.13
C LEU A 117 12.88 4.91 15.91
N TRP A 118 12.19 4.29 14.96
CA TRP A 118 10.77 4.53 14.70
C TRP A 118 9.86 3.53 15.39
N GLY A 119 10.39 2.41 15.90
CA GLY A 119 9.69 1.51 16.81
C GLY A 119 8.30 1.08 16.34
N ARG A 120 7.49 0.77 17.35
CA ARG A 120 6.05 0.42 17.37
C ARG A 120 5.09 1.36 16.58
N ARG A 121 5.59 2.37 15.86
CA ARG A 121 4.78 3.29 15.02
C ARG A 121 4.91 3.02 13.52
N VAL A 122 6.05 2.49 13.07
CA VAL A 122 6.27 2.08 11.67
C VAL A 122 5.80 0.63 11.48
N GLU A 123 4.80 0.19 12.25
CA GLU A 123 4.15 -1.10 11.99
C GLU A 123 3.45 -1.09 10.61
N GLN A 124 3.00 0.08 10.13
CA GLN A 124 2.45 0.22 8.77
C GLN A 124 3.45 -0.12 7.65
N LEU A 125 4.76 -0.01 7.91
CA LEU A 125 5.83 -0.51 7.04
C LEU A 125 6.54 -1.70 7.68
N ALA A 126 5.91 -2.44 8.61
CA ALA A 126 6.47 -3.67 9.17
C ALA A 126 6.45 -4.77 8.12
N LEU A 127 7.32 -4.59 7.14
CA LEU A 127 8.24 -5.57 6.66
C LEU A 127 8.73 -6.37 7.88
N PRO A 128 8.30 -7.62 8.04
CA PRO A 128 8.73 -8.43 9.16
C PRO A 128 10.27 -8.42 9.21
N MET A 129 10.83 -7.81 10.26
CA MET A 129 12.27 -7.83 10.49
C MET A 129 12.74 -9.21 10.96
N ARG A 130 11.80 -10.04 11.45
CA ARG A 130 12.03 -11.40 11.93
C ARG A 130 10.97 -12.33 11.33
N PRO A 131 11.37 -13.40 10.62
CA PRO A 131 10.45 -14.43 10.12
C PRO A 131 9.58 -15.06 11.21
N LEU A 132 10.04 -15.05 12.46
CA LEU A 132 9.37 -15.64 13.61
C LEU A 132 8.20 -14.80 14.16
N ASP A 133 8.18 -13.48 13.95
CA ASP A 133 7.10 -12.62 14.48
C ASP A 133 5.77 -12.81 13.72
N VAL A 134 5.83 -13.40 12.53
CA VAL A 134 4.69 -13.74 11.66
C VAL A 134 4.29 -15.21 11.74
N ALA A 135 5.05 -16.04 12.47
CA ALA A 135 4.86 -17.49 12.52
C ALA A 135 3.52 -17.93 13.14
N HIS A 136 2.84 -17.05 13.88
CA HIS A 136 1.52 -17.31 14.45
C HIS A 136 0.34 -16.85 13.57
N GLY A 137 0.63 -16.31 12.38
CA GLY A 137 -0.37 -15.83 11.42
C GLY A 137 -0.88 -14.42 11.71
N MET A 138 -1.43 -13.79 10.67
CA MET A 138 -2.05 -12.47 10.71
C MET A 138 -3.48 -12.59 10.19
N ASP A 139 -4.43 -11.96 10.86
CA ASP A 139 -5.79 -11.82 10.33
C ASP A 139 -5.81 -10.58 9.43
N SER A 140 -6.38 -10.72 8.24
CA SER A 140 -6.55 -9.64 7.27
C SER A 140 -8.03 -9.24 7.24
N HIS A 141 -8.28 -7.94 7.27
CA HIS A 141 -9.63 -7.39 7.13
C HIS A 141 -9.63 -6.28 6.08
N VAL A 142 -10.52 -6.39 5.11
CA VAL A 142 -10.70 -5.41 4.03
C VAL A 142 -12.02 -4.71 4.25
N THR A 143 -11.98 -3.39 4.39
CA THR A 143 -13.15 -2.54 4.57
C THR A 143 -13.29 -1.64 3.36
N PRO A 144 -14.29 -1.86 2.48
CA PRO A 144 -14.54 -0.97 1.35
C PRO A 144 -14.95 0.42 1.83
N VAL A 145 -14.31 1.43 1.27
CA VAL A 145 -14.66 2.84 1.42
C VAL A 145 -15.52 3.23 0.23
N ARG A 146 -16.75 3.64 0.52
CA ARG A 146 -17.74 4.07 -0.48
C ARG A 146 -18.02 5.55 -0.36
N ASN A 147 -18.29 6.22 -1.47
CA ASN A 147 -18.71 7.62 -1.49
C ASN A 147 -20.22 7.76 -1.18
N ARG A 148 -20.74 8.99 -1.22
CA ARG A 148 -22.17 9.28 -1.01
C ARG A 148 -23.13 8.51 -1.92
N ASP A 149 -22.68 8.14 -3.12
CA ASP A 149 -23.47 7.43 -4.13
C ASP A 149 -23.35 5.90 -3.99
N GLY A 150 -22.60 5.41 -3.00
CA GLY A 150 -22.34 3.99 -2.78
C GLY A 150 -21.24 3.41 -3.66
N LEU A 151 -20.55 4.22 -4.47
CA LEU A 151 -19.45 3.77 -5.32
C LEU A 151 -18.21 3.45 -4.48
N HIS A 152 -17.59 2.28 -4.72
CA HIS A 152 -16.33 1.88 -4.10
C HIS A 152 -15.18 2.76 -4.62
N VAL A 153 -14.62 3.62 -3.77
CA VAL A 153 -13.55 4.57 -4.12
C VAL A 153 -12.17 4.13 -3.62
N ALA A 154 -12.11 3.37 -2.53
CA ALA A 154 -10.90 2.77 -2.00
C ALA A 154 -11.25 1.58 -1.10
N SER A 155 -10.28 0.76 -0.74
CA SER A 155 -10.41 -0.27 0.29
C SER A 155 -9.35 -0.10 1.35
N ALA A 156 -9.77 -0.07 2.61
CA ALA A 156 -8.85 -0.11 3.74
C ALA A 156 -8.47 -1.56 4.01
N TRP A 157 -7.20 -1.89 3.85
CA TRP A 157 -6.67 -3.18 4.25
C TRP A 157 -5.96 -3.06 5.58
N THR A 158 -6.52 -3.72 6.58
CA THR A 158 -5.98 -3.78 7.94
C THR A 158 -5.52 -5.18 8.25
N ARG A 159 -4.41 -5.31 8.97
CA ARG A 159 -3.92 -6.60 9.44
C ARG A 159 -3.61 -6.56 10.92
N THR A 160 -4.07 -7.59 11.64
CA THR A 160 -3.87 -7.75 13.07
C THR A 160 -3.01 -8.97 13.35
N LEU A 161 -2.05 -8.85 14.27
CA LEU A 161 -1.29 -10.01 14.76
C LEU A 161 -2.21 -10.90 15.60
N ARG A 162 -2.44 -12.15 15.17
CA ARG A 162 -3.33 -13.08 15.88
C ARG A 162 -2.97 -13.25 17.36
N ALA A 163 -1.66 -13.32 17.65
CA ALA A 163 -1.17 -13.53 19.01
C ALA A 163 -1.47 -12.37 19.98
N SER A 164 -1.70 -11.15 19.48
CA SER A 164 -1.90 -9.97 20.33
C SER A 164 -3.16 -9.16 20.01
N GLY A 165 -3.87 -9.47 18.92
CA GLY A 165 -4.98 -8.68 18.38
C GLY A 165 -4.57 -7.29 17.88
N ARG A 166 -3.28 -6.93 17.93
CA ARG A 166 -2.81 -5.58 17.58
C ARG A 166 -2.82 -5.38 16.07
N THR A 167 -3.43 -4.28 15.61
CA THR A 167 -3.33 -3.82 14.22
C THR A 167 -1.89 -3.43 13.93
N VAL A 168 -1.25 -4.20 13.09
CA VAL A 168 0.12 -3.97 12.66
C VAL A 168 0.19 -3.31 11.30
N PHE A 169 -0.82 -3.44 10.44
CA PHE A 169 -0.77 -2.82 9.12
C PHE A 169 -2.11 -2.19 8.80
N SER A 170 -2.10 -0.99 8.22
CA SER A 170 -3.29 -0.32 7.75
C SER A 170 -2.94 0.58 6.57
N GLY A 171 -3.45 0.25 5.40
CA GLY A 171 -3.28 1.04 4.17
C GLY A 171 -4.56 1.11 3.34
N ALA A 172 -4.67 2.12 2.50
CA ALA A 172 -5.77 2.30 1.57
C ALA A 172 -5.33 1.91 0.15
N TYR A 173 -6.09 1.02 -0.49
CA TYR A 173 -5.90 0.57 -1.86
C TYR A 173 -6.94 1.23 -2.75
N SER A 174 -6.52 1.67 -3.93
CA SER A 174 -7.38 2.30 -4.93
C SER A 174 -6.73 2.20 -6.30
N ALA A 175 -7.44 2.57 -7.35
CA ALA A 175 -6.85 2.82 -8.66
C ALA A 175 -6.78 4.33 -8.91
N ARG A 176 -5.65 4.81 -9.46
CA ARG A 176 -5.48 6.22 -9.81
C ARG A 176 -4.73 6.38 -11.12
N THR A 177 -5.18 7.33 -11.93
CA THR A 177 -4.46 7.76 -13.13
C THR A 177 -3.62 8.99 -12.80
N LEU A 178 -2.31 8.87 -12.99
CA LEU A 178 -1.37 9.98 -12.77
C LEU A 178 -1.40 10.95 -13.97
N PRO A 179 -0.97 12.21 -13.78
CA PRO A 179 -0.91 13.18 -14.87
C PRO A 179 -0.06 12.69 -16.05
N GLY A 180 -0.66 12.63 -17.24
CA GLY A 180 0.02 12.19 -18.46
C GLY A 180 0.29 10.68 -18.54
N ALA A 181 -0.22 9.88 -17.59
CA ALA A 181 -0.14 8.43 -17.67
C ALA A 181 -1.09 7.88 -18.75
N ALA A 182 -0.67 6.82 -19.44
CA ALA A 182 -1.46 6.18 -20.49
C ALA A 182 -2.63 5.36 -19.90
N GLY A 183 -2.54 4.95 -18.64
CA GLY A 183 -3.55 4.12 -17.98
C GLY A 183 -3.51 4.29 -16.46
N PRO A 184 -4.42 3.60 -15.74
CA PRO A 184 -4.48 3.64 -14.28
C PRO A 184 -3.35 2.84 -13.65
N SER A 185 -3.01 3.22 -12.43
CA SER A 185 -2.04 2.52 -11.58
C SER A 185 -2.73 2.07 -10.29
N VAL A 186 -2.23 0.97 -9.73
CA VAL A 186 -2.60 0.59 -8.36
C VAL A 186 -1.98 1.61 -7.42
N HIS A 187 -2.81 2.22 -6.59
CA HIS A 187 -2.40 3.23 -5.62
C HIS A 187 -2.59 2.69 -4.22
N VAL A 188 -1.49 2.62 -3.47
CA VAL A 188 -1.46 2.22 -2.07
C VAL A 188 -1.05 3.42 -1.23
N ALA A 189 -1.86 3.79 -0.24
CA ALA A 189 -1.56 4.88 0.68
C ALA A 189 -1.47 4.36 2.12
N PHE A 190 -0.44 4.79 2.83
CA PHE A 190 -0.18 4.57 4.24
C PHE A 190 -0.45 5.87 4.98
N PRO A 191 -1.61 5.99 5.66
CA PRO A 191 -1.94 7.20 6.39
C PRO A 191 -0.94 7.42 7.52
N LEU A 192 -0.36 8.61 7.61
CA LEU A 192 0.53 9.03 8.69
C LEU A 192 -0.10 10.23 9.42
N GLU A 193 0.39 10.57 10.61
CA GLU A 193 -0.04 11.80 11.27
C GLU A 193 0.38 13.01 10.42
N SER A 194 -0.58 13.88 10.08
CA SER A 194 -0.37 15.07 9.23
C SER A 194 0.23 14.79 7.84
N GLY A 195 -0.01 13.62 7.27
CA GLY A 195 0.54 13.26 5.95
C GLY A 195 0.27 11.81 5.56
N ASN A 196 0.98 11.33 4.55
CA ASN A 196 0.95 9.94 4.16
C ASN A 196 2.22 9.56 3.38
N LEU A 197 2.51 8.26 3.34
CA LEU A 197 3.39 7.66 2.34
C LEU A 197 2.50 6.94 1.34
N GLN A 198 2.74 7.11 0.06
CA GLN A 198 1.93 6.48 -0.98
C GLN A 198 2.81 5.93 -2.09
N VAL A 199 2.34 4.86 -2.73
CA VAL A 199 3.05 4.17 -3.80
C VAL A 199 2.08 3.99 -4.95
N PHE A 200 2.50 4.42 -6.14
CA PHE A 200 1.84 4.15 -7.40
C PHE A 200 2.58 3.05 -8.13
N LEU A 201 1.87 1.96 -8.39
CA LEU A 201 2.38 0.76 -9.02
C LEU A 201 1.74 0.61 -10.40
N ARG A 202 2.57 0.69 -11.43
CA ARG A 202 2.15 0.44 -12.81
C ARG A 202 1.86 -1.05 -13.00
N PRO A 203 0.66 -1.42 -13.47
CA PRO A 203 0.33 -2.81 -13.74
C PRO A 203 0.79 -3.24 -15.13
N SER A 204 1.18 -4.50 -15.24
CA SER A 204 1.43 -5.20 -16.49
C SER A 204 1.17 -6.69 -16.30
N ILE A 205 0.96 -7.41 -17.40
CA ILE A 205 0.59 -8.83 -17.37
C ILE A 205 1.74 -9.65 -17.94
N THR A 206 2.17 -10.67 -17.21
CA THR A 206 3.22 -11.59 -17.67
C THR A 206 2.66 -12.57 -18.70
N PRO A 207 3.51 -13.24 -19.52
CA PRO A 207 3.03 -14.14 -20.58
C PRO A 207 2.14 -15.30 -20.11
N ASP A 208 2.29 -15.73 -18.85
CA ASP A 208 1.53 -16.78 -18.16
C ASP A 208 0.28 -16.27 -17.43
N GLY A 209 -0.08 -14.99 -17.60
CA GLY A 209 -1.26 -14.39 -16.98
C GLY A 209 -1.04 -13.91 -15.54
N GLY A 210 0.19 -13.91 -15.04
CA GLY A 210 0.55 -13.26 -13.79
C GLY A 210 0.43 -11.73 -13.86
N LEU A 211 0.42 -11.09 -12.69
CA LEU A 211 0.39 -9.65 -12.53
C LEU A 211 1.76 -9.15 -12.07
N LEU A 212 2.32 -8.19 -12.81
CA LEU A 212 3.51 -7.46 -12.42
C LEU A 212 3.13 -6.01 -12.08
N LEU A 213 3.36 -5.61 -10.83
CA LEU A 213 3.15 -4.25 -10.31
C LEU A 213 4.50 -3.61 -10.01
N GLN A 214 4.79 -2.45 -10.59
CA GLN A 214 6.11 -1.82 -10.43
C GLN A 214 6.02 -0.32 -10.12
N SER A 215 6.86 0.15 -9.19
CA SER A 215 7.12 1.57 -8.97
C SER A 215 8.53 1.93 -9.48
N PRO A 216 8.68 2.24 -10.79
CA PRO A 216 9.98 2.40 -11.42
C PRO A 216 10.73 3.66 -10.95
N ARG A 217 11.93 3.87 -11.48
CA ARG A 217 12.56 5.20 -11.46
C ARG A 217 11.79 6.15 -12.37
N GLY A 218 11.74 7.42 -11.98
CA GLY A 218 10.99 8.42 -12.71
C GLY A 218 11.11 9.79 -12.06
N ARG A 219 10.46 10.77 -12.68
CA ARG A 219 10.32 12.13 -12.17
C ARG A 219 9.08 12.25 -11.29
N PHE A 220 8.91 13.42 -10.67
CA PHE A 220 7.65 13.75 -9.99
C PHE A 220 6.48 13.71 -11.00
N GLY A 221 5.37 13.08 -10.64
CA GLY A 221 4.23 12.83 -11.54
C GLY A 221 4.22 11.45 -12.20
N ASP A 222 5.31 10.68 -12.17
CA ASP A 222 5.35 9.31 -12.69
C ASP A 222 5.02 8.28 -11.58
N ASP A 223 4.70 7.04 -11.96
CA ASP A 223 4.56 5.92 -11.01
C ASP A 223 5.76 5.82 -10.06
N GLY A 224 5.54 5.63 -8.77
CA GLY A 224 6.60 5.74 -7.75
C GLY A 224 6.09 5.89 -6.33
N ALA A 225 7.02 5.90 -5.38
CA ALA A 225 6.74 6.24 -3.99
C ALA A 225 6.81 7.75 -3.74
N TYR A 226 5.87 8.27 -2.94
CA TYR A 226 5.76 9.68 -2.57
C TYR A 226 5.45 9.82 -1.09
N VAL A 227 6.02 10.84 -0.46
CA VAL A 227 5.60 11.30 0.86
C VAL A 227 4.89 12.63 0.71
N VAL A 228 3.72 12.75 1.34
CA VAL A 228 2.95 13.98 1.43
C VAL A 228 2.91 14.43 2.89
N VAL A 229 3.18 15.71 3.13
CA VAL A 229 3.08 16.36 4.44
C VAL A 229 2.10 17.52 4.34
N ARG A 230 1.12 17.56 5.24
CA ARG A 230 0.06 18.58 5.31
C ARG A 230 0.19 19.52 6.53
N GLU A 231 1.36 19.57 7.16
CA GLU A 231 1.62 20.43 8.31
C GLU A 231 2.08 21.83 7.87
N ALA A 232 1.26 22.86 8.13
CA ALA A 232 1.52 24.26 7.77
C ALA A 232 1.79 24.43 6.25
N GLY A 233 0.87 23.90 5.44
CA GLY A 233 0.90 23.86 3.98
C GLY A 233 1.14 22.44 3.44
N GLU A 234 0.84 22.23 2.17
CA GLU A 234 0.93 20.92 1.52
C GLU A 234 2.23 20.82 0.73
N HIS A 235 3.04 19.81 1.07
CA HIS A 235 4.30 19.52 0.40
C HIS A 235 4.36 18.04 0.05
N ALA A 236 4.97 17.73 -1.09
CA ALA A 236 5.21 16.36 -1.49
C ALA A 236 6.62 16.16 -2.04
N ALA A 237 7.17 14.98 -1.81
CA ALA A 237 8.45 14.57 -2.35
C ALA A 237 8.34 13.16 -2.92
N ARG A 238 9.00 12.92 -4.05
CA ARG A 238 9.20 11.56 -4.57
C ARG A 238 10.33 10.89 -3.78
N VAL A 239 10.11 9.67 -3.33
CA VAL A 239 11.08 8.89 -2.56
C VAL A 239 11.84 7.94 -3.50
N PRO A 240 13.16 7.75 -3.33
CA PRO A 240 13.95 6.79 -4.11
C PRO A 240 13.72 5.32 -3.69
N LEU A 241 12.46 4.96 -3.43
CA LEU A 241 11.98 3.63 -3.14
C LEU A 241 11.33 3.05 -4.40
N HIS A 242 11.75 1.84 -4.77
CA HIS A 242 11.25 1.12 -5.93
C HIS A 242 10.80 -0.26 -5.50
N GLU A 243 9.58 -0.61 -5.87
CA GLU A 243 8.93 -1.85 -5.51
C GLU A 243 8.57 -2.61 -6.79
N THR A 244 8.67 -3.92 -6.73
CA THR A 244 8.21 -4.82 -7.79
C THR A 244 7.49 -5.97 -7.13
N PHE A 245 6.21 -6.14 -7.43
CA PHE A 245 5.41 -7.30 -7.05
C PHE A 245 5.18 -8.14 -8.30
N HIS A 246 5.55 -9.41 -8.24
CA HIS A 246 5.22 -10.41 -9.24
C HIS A 246 4.26 -11.42 -8.61
N VAL A 247 2.99 -11.32 -8.97
CA VAL A 247 1.91 -12.19 -8.51
C VAL A 247 1.64 -13.24 -9.57
N PHE A 248 1.81 -14.51 -9.25
CA PHE A 248 1.72 -15.60 -10.21
C PHE A 248 1.20 -16.87 -9.56
N VAL A 249 0.71 -17.79 -10.38
CA VAL A 249 0.34 -19.14 -9.93
C VAL A 249 1.53 -20.06 -10.21
N ASP A 250 2.03 -20.73 -9.18
CA ASP A 250 3.15 -21.65 -9.32
C ASP A 250 2.72 -22.96 -10.04
N PRO A 251 3.68 -23.84 -10.42
CA PRO A 251 3.35 -25.10 -11.08
C PRO A 251 2.44 -26.05 -10.28
N ASP A 252 2.34 -25.87 -8.97
CA ASP A 252 1.48 -26.65 -8.09
C ASP A 252 0.07 -26.03 -7.96
N GLY A 253 -0.22 -24.95 -8.69
CA GLY A 253 -1.50 -24.26 -8.67
C GLY A 253 -1.67 -23.29 -7.49
N VAL A 254 -0.60 -23.00 -6.75
CA VAL A 254 -0.64 -22.12 -5.58
C VAL A 254 -0.37 -20.68 -6.00
N LEU A 255 -1.21 -19.75 -5.56
CA LEU A 255 -1.01 -18.33 -5.81
C LEU A 255 0.13 -17.81 -4.92
N ARG A 256 1.14 -17.19 -5.55
CA ARG A 256 2.31 -16.64 -4.89
C ARG A 256 2.54 -15.19 -5.27
N THR A 257 3.33 -14.50 -4.45
CA THR A 257 3.85 -13.18 -4.80
C THR A 257 5.30 -13.06 -4.40
N ASP A 258 6.14 -12.64 -5.34
CA ASP A 258 7.49 -12.17 -5.06
C ASP A 258 7.48 -10.65 -5.02
N HIS A 259 7.92 -10.06 -3.91
CA HIS A 259 7.97 -8.62 -3.74
C HIS A 259 9.40 -8.18 -3.41
N GLU A 260 9.99 -7.38 -4.29
CA GLU A 260 11.31 -6.79 -4.09
C GLU A 260 11.19 -5.29 -3.81
N LEU A 261 11.83 -4.85 -2.73
CA LEU A 261 12.00 -3.44 -2.40
C LEU A 261 13.46 -3.03 -2.59
N ARG A 262 13.67 -2.02 -3.42
CA ARG A 262 14.98 -1.45 -3.73
C ARG A 262 15.03 0.01 -3.29
N MET A 263 16.07 0.35 -2.53
CA MET A 263 16.35 1.71 -2.11
C MET A 263 17.57 2.24 -2.87
N TRP A 264 17.43 3.37 -3.57
CA TRP A 264 18.46 3.92 -4.47
C TRP A 264 18.97 2.91 -5.52
N GLY A 265 18.19 1.87 -5.83
CA GLY A 265 18.56 0.81 -6.76
C GLY A 265 19.24 -0.41 -6.16
N VAL A 266 19.51 -0.43 -4.86
CA VAL A 266 20.06 -1.63 -4.19
C VAL A 266 18.91 -2.39 -3.54
N SER A 267 18.89 -3.71 -3.71
CA SER A 267 17.90 -4.59 -3.06
C SER A 267 18.06 -4.48 -1.54
N ALA A 268 17.04 -3.92 -0.89
CA ALA A 268 16.98 -3.77 0.56
C ALA A 268 16.29 -4.99 1.18
N LEU A 269 15.18 -5.41 0.57
CA LEU A 269 14.33 -6.47 1.09
C LEU A 269 13.65 -7.24 -0.04
N ARG A 270 13.52 -8.55 0.15
CA ARG A 270 12.63 -9.41 -0.63
C ARG A 270 11.63 -10.06 0.29
N LEU A 271 10.39 -10.11 -0.15
CA LEU A 271 9.31 -10.82 0.52
C LEU A 271 8.76 -11.85 -0.46
N HIS A 272 8.44 -13.01 0.07
CA HIS A 272 7.71 -14.04 -0.65
C HIS A 272 6.38 -14.23 0.07
N TYR A 273 5.31 -14.32 -0.69
CA TYR A 273 3.98 -14.54 -0.17
C TYR A 273 3.40 -15.82 -0.75
N ARG A 274 2.66 -16.53 0.08
CA ARG A 274 1.78 -17.63 -0.32
C ARG A 274 0.37 -17.20 0.01
N LEU A 275 -0.50 -17.28 -0.99
CA LEU A 275 -1.88 -16.84 -0.93
C LEU A 275 -2.76 -18.09 -1.04
N GLU A 276 -3.56 -18.34 -0.02
CA GLU A 276 -4.49 -19.47 0.05
C GLU A 276 -5.90 -18.96 0.23
N ARG A 277 -6.84 -19.51 -0.52
CA ARG A 277 -8.25 -19.17 -0.34
C ARG A 277 -8.77 -19.83 0.94
N GLU A 278 -9.41 -19.06 1.79
CA GLU A 278 -10.10 -19.58 2.97
C GLU A 278 -11.34 -20.37 2.52
N SER A 279 -11.53 -21.54 3.14
CA SER A 279 -12.57 -22.52 2.81
C SER A 279 -13.94 -22.12 3.35
#